data_AF-A0A1I3YK58-F1
#
_entry.id   AF-A0A1I3YK58-F1
#
_cell.length_a   1.000
_cell.length_b   1.000
_cell.length_c   1.000
_cell.angle_alpha   90.00
_cell.angle_beta   90.00
_cell.angle_gamma   90.00
#
_symmetry.space_group_name_H-M   'P 1'
#
loop_
_entity.id
_entity.type
_entity.pdbx_description
1 polymer ?
#
loop_
_entity_poly.entity_id
_entity_poly.type
_entity_poly.pdbx_seq_one_letter_code
_entity_poly.pdbx_strand_id
1 'polypeptide(L)'
;MTPIAALPARRRMPRSRTRQRGSSLYVALILLILMSLIGVTAVQVTGLQERMSSNYRATQQALENAEASVRQRENDLDRQLDSQGAELVAVDEPYCQKTYSPSDWAADKNFSAPPTGGRASITRRIDQCISGYSSLKQGEVLNKEPNLVFQITAYATDRDDNASSDAVLDTVFIP
;
A
#
# COMPACT_ATOMS: atom_id res chain seq x y z
N MET A 1 -27.09 92.64 -56.52
CA MET A 1 -28.11 91.57 -56.60
C MET A 1 -27.39 90.25 -56.81
N THR A 2 -27.79 89.21 -56.06
CA THR A 2 -27.48 87.75 -56.21
C THR A 2 -26.12 87.24 -55.69
N PRO A 3 -26.06 86.02 -55.11
CA PRO A 3 -25.82 85.87 -53.68
C PRO A 3 -24.59 84.99 -53.31
N ILE A 4 -24.20 85.08 -52.04
CA ILE A 4 -23.21 84.25 -51.36
C ILE A 4 -23.73 82.80 -51.25
N ALA A 5 -23.00 81.86 -51.85
CA ALA A 5 -23.26 80.43 -51.72
C ALA A 5 -22.87 79.94 -50.31
N ALA A 6 -23.84 79.43 -49.56
CA ALA A 6 -23.66 78.87 -48.23
C ALA A 6 -23.17 77.40 -48.30
N LEU A 7 -22.11 77.09 -47.55
CA LEU A 7 -21.60 75.72 -47.35
C LEU A 7 -22.56 74.87 -46.51
N PRO A 8 -22.74 73.56 -46.81
CA PRO A 8 -23.55 72.69 -45.98
C PRO A 8 -22.81 72.29 -44.69
N ALA A 9 -23.44 72.53 -43.55
CA ALA A 9 -22.98 72.06 -42.24
C ALA A 9 -23.07 70.52 -42.16
N ARG A 10 -21.93 69.84 -41.91
CA ARG A 10 -21.89 68.41 -41.61
C ARG A 10 -22.59 68.13 -40.27
N ARG A 11 -23.82 67.59 -40.33
CA ARG A 11 -24.55 67.03 -39.19
C ARG A 11 -23.75 65.85 -38.61
N ARG A 12 -23.19 66.01 -37.40
CA ARG A 12 -22.74 64.88 -36.59
C ARG A 12 -23.97 64.15 -36.06
N MET A 13 -24.19 62.92 -36.52
CA MET A 13 -25.26 62.07 -35.98
C MET A 13 -24.92 61.69 -34.53
N PRO A 14 -25.89 61.75 -33.59
CA PRO A 14 -25.68 61.23 -32.26
C PRO A 14 -25.54 59.72 -32.35
N ARG A 15 -24.38 59.19 -31.95
CA ARG A 15 -24.22 57.75 -31.71
C ARG A 15 -25.16 57.39 -30.56
N SER A 16 -26.24 56.66 -30.84
CA SER A 16 -27.03 56.06 -29.79
C SER A 16 -26.12 55.10 -29.03
N ARG A 17 -25.80 55.45 -27.77
CA ARG A 17 -25.24 54.48 -26.83
C ARG A 17 -26.39 53.58 -26.44
N THR A 18 -26.63 52.55 -27.25
CA THR A 18 -27.48 51.41 -26.87
C THR A 18 -26.97 50.89 -25.53
N ARG A 19 -27.77 51.08 -24.48
CA ARG A 19 -27.47 50.58 -23.13
C ARG A 19 -27.65 49.06 -23.12
N GLN A 20 -26.66 48.31 -23.60
CA GLN A 20 -26.56 46.88 -23.34
C GLN A 20 -26.14 46.67 -21.87
N ARG A 21 -27.10 46.79 -20.95
CA ARG A 21 -26.90 46.53 -19.52
C ARG A 21 -27.71 45.29 -19.15
N GLY A 22 -27.10 44.10 -19.28
CA GLY A 22 -27.74 42.83 -18.87
C GLY A 22 -27.03 41.58 -19.41
N SER A 23 -26.54 41.62 -20.65
CA SER A 23 -25.92 40.44 -21.29
C SER A 23 -24.57 40.04 -20.66
N SER A 24 -23.75 41.02 -20.23
CA SER A 24 -22.44 40.73 -19.64
C SER A 24 -22.53 40.01 -18.29
N LEU A 25 -23.51 40.36 -17.45
CA LEU A 25 -23.72 39.71 -16.14
C LEU A 25 -24.14 38.25 -16.31
N TYR A 26 -25.04 37.98 -17.28
CA TYR A 26 -25.50 36.62 -17.56
C TYR A 26 -24.37 35.73 -18.05
N VAL A 27 -23.54 36.21 -19.00
CA VAL A 27 -22.37 35.48 -19.48
C VAL A 27 -21.36 35.26 -18.36
N ALA A 28 -21.10 36.27 -17.52
CA ALA A 28 -20.20 36.13 -16.38
C ALA A 28 -20.68 35.07 -15.39
N LEU A 29 -21.98 35.02 -15.08
CA LEU A 29 -22.55 33.99 -14.20
C LEU A 29 -22.44 32.58 -14.78
N ILE A 30 -22.72 32.40 -16.07
CA ILE A 30 -22.52 31.11 -16.74
C ILE A 30 -21.05 30.68 -16.64
N LEU A 31 -20.12 31.57 -16.96
CA LEU A 31 -18.69 31.27 -16.87
C LEU A 31 -18.26 30.92 -15.44
N LEU A 32 -18.75 31.65 -14.44
CA LEU A 32 -18.47 31.36 -13.03
C LEU A 32 -18.99 29.97 -12.63
N ILE A 33 -20.21 29.61 -13.05
CA ILE A 33 -20.79 28.28 -12.79
C ILE A 33 -19.94 27.20 -13.46
N LEU A 34 -19.55 27.38 -14.72
CA LEU A 34 -18.71 26.43 -15.44
C LEU A 34 -17.35 26.24 -14.76
N MET A 35 -16.68 27.34 -14.37
CA MET A 35 -15.41 27.27 -13.63
C MET A 35 -15.59 26.58 -12.28
N SER A 36 -16.69 26.84 -11.57
CA SER A 36 -17.00 26.19 -10.30
C SER A 36 -17.19 24.68 -10.48
N LEU A 37 -17.93 24.25 -11.51
CA LEU A 37 -18.15 22.82 -11.77
C LEU A 37 -16.85 22.10 -12.11
N ILE A 38 -16.00 22.71 -12.95
CA ILE A 38 -14.67 22.18 -13.27
C ILE A 38 -13.79 22.13 -12.02
N GLY A 39 -13.87 23.15 -11.15
CA GLY A 39 -13.14 23.18 -9.88
C GLY A 39 -13.54 22.02 -8.95
N VAL A 40 -14.85 21.76 -8.80
CA VAL A 40 -15.34 20.66 -7.94
C VAL A 40 -14.92 19.30 -8.48
N THR A 41 -15.02 19.07 -9.79
CA THR A 41 -14.62 17.78 -10.38
C THR A 41 -13.12 17.55 -10.27
N ALA A 42 -12.29 18.59 -10.44
CA ALA A 42 -10.84 18.48 -10.24
C ALA A 42 -10.50 18.05 -8.81
N VAL A 43 -11.13 18.67 -7.80
CA VAL A 43 -10.92 18.30 -6.38
C VAL A 43 -11.34 16.86 -6.11
N GLN A 44 -12.44 16.39 -6.69
CA GLN A 44 -12.89 15.00 -6.55
C GLN A 44 -11.87 14.00 -7.10
N VAL A 45 -11.31 14.26 -8.29
CA VAL A 45 -10.29 13.39 -8.91
C VAL A 45 -9.02 13.37 -8.07
N THR A 46 -8.55 14.53 -7.60
CA THR A 46 -7.38 14.59 -6.71
C THR A 46 -7.61 13.79 -5.43
N GLY A 47 -8.79 13.89 -4.81
CA GLY A 47 -9.11 13.11 -3.62
C GLY A 47 -9.12 11.60 -3.86
N LEU A 48 -9.57 11.13 -5.03
CA LEU A 48 -9.50 9.71 -5.40
C LEU A 48 -8.06 9.24 -5.58
N GLN A 49 -7.21 10.07 -6.22
CA GLN A 49 -5.80 9.77 -6.40
C GLN A 49 -5.04 9.73 -5.07
N GLU A 50 -5.35 10.64 -4.15
CA GLU A 50 -4.78 10.66 -2.80
C GLU A 50 -5.13 9.37 -2.03
N ARG A 51 -6.41 8.95 -2.05
CA ARG A 51 -6.83 7.70 -1.40
C ARG A 51 -6.19 6.48 -2.04
N MET A 52 -6.04 6.44 -3.36
CA MET A 52 -5.36 5.36 -4.06
C MET A 52 -3.87 5.31 -3.68
N SER A 53 -3.20 6.45 -3.64
CA SER A 53 -1.79 6.56 -3.22
C SER A 53 -1.61 6.14 -1.76
N SER A 54 -2.53 6.56 -0.88
CA SER A 54 -2.54 6.17 0.54
C SER A 54 -2.73 4.67 0.72
N ASN A 55 -3.69 4.07 0.01
CA ASN A 55 -3.93 2.62 0.08
C ASN A 55 -2.74 1.83 -0.45
N TYR A 56 -2.17 2.26 -1.58
CA TYR A 56 -0.99 1.63 -2.16
C TYR A 56 0.19 1.67 -1.18
N ARG A 57 0.45 2.83 -0.54
CA ARG A 57 1.50 2.97 0.46
C ARG A 57 1.27 2.07 1.68
N ALA A 58 0.03 1.96 2.18
CA ALA A 58 -0.29 1.09 3.30
C ALA A 58 0.01 -0.38 2.97
N THR A 59 -0.39 -0.85 1.78
CA THR A 59 -0.08 -2.22 1.35
C THR A 59 1.43 -2.47 1.21
N GLN A 60 2.19 -1.52 0.65
CA GLN A 60 3.66 -1.67 0.56
C GLN A 60 4.31 -1.70 1.96
N GLN A 61 3.87 -0.84 2.88
CA GLN A 61 4.38 -0.83 4.25
C GLN A 61 4.12 -2.15 4.98
N ALA A 62 2.94 -2.74 4.82
CA ALA A 62 2.62 -4.05 5.38
C ALA A 62 3.55 -5.15 4.84
N LEU A 63 3.86 -5.11 3.54
CA LEU A 63 4.80 -6.04 2.90
C LEU A 63 6.22 -5.86 3.44
N GLU A 64 6.74 -4.64 3.50
CA GLU A 64 8.05 -4.33 4.08
C GLU A 64 8.15 -4.82 5.54
N ASN A 65 7.09 -4.63 6.32
CA ASN A 65 7.03 -5.13 7.69
C ASN A 65 7.01 -6.66 7.75
N ALA A 66 6.30 -7.33 6.84
CA ALA A 66 6.30 -8.78 6.75
C ALA A 66 7.70 -9.31 6.36
N GLU A 67 8.36 -8.66 5.39
CA GLU A 67 9.73 -9.01 4.96
C GLU A 67 10.71 -8.86 6.12
N ALA A 68 10.65 -7.74 6.85
CA ALA A 68 11.49 -7.52 8.02
C ALA A 68 11.24 -8.59 9.10
N SER A 69 10.00 -9.03 9.30
CA SER A 69 9.68 -10.13 10.24
C SER A 69 10.28 -11.47 9.78
N VAL A 70 10.21 -11.80 8.49
CA VAL A 70 10.86 -12.99 7.92
C VAL A 70 12.37 -12.92 8.12
N ARG A 71 13.00 -11.81 7.72
CA ARG A 71 14.46 -11.60 7.85
C ARG A 71 14.94 -11.70 9.30
N GLN A 72 14.17 -11.17 10.24
CA GLN A 72 14.48 -11.31 11.66
C GLN A 72 14.47 -12.79 12.08
N ARG A 73 13.48 -13.57 11.62
CA ARG A 73 13.39 -15.00 11.93
C ARG A 73 14.49 -15.83 11.29
N GLU A 74 14.85 -15.53 10.05
CA GLU A 74 16.01 -16.15 9.38
C GLU A 74 17.30 -15.89 10.17
N ASN A 75 17.54 -14.64 10.57
CA ASN A 75 18.73 -14.27 11.38
C ASN A 75 18.74 -14.90 12.77
N ASP A 76 17.58 -15.04 13.42
CA ASP A 76 17.45 -15.72 14.71
C ASP A 76 17.78 -17.21 14.56
N LEU A 77 17.26 -17.83 13.51
CA LEU A 77 17.48 -19.23 13.22
C LEU A 77 18.94 -19.52 12.87
N ASP A 78 19.58 -18.69 12.03
CA ASP A 78 21.01 -18.80 11.75
C ASP A 78 21.85 -18.73 13.04
N ARG A 79 21.57 -17.73 13.90
CA ARG A 79 22.26 -17.58 15.19
C ARG A 79 22.08 -18.80 16.09
N GLN A 80 20.86 -19.34 16.15
CA GLN A 80 20.55 -20.51 16.96
C GLN A 80 21.28 -21.76 16.45
N LEU A 81 21.32 -21.95 15.13
CA LEU A 81 22.00 -23.07 14.48
C LEU A 81 23.53 -22.98 14.59
N ASP A 82 24.08 -21.77 14.57
CA ASP A 82 25.51 -21.50 14.76
C ASP A 82 25.95 -21.65 16.23
N SER A 83 25.01 -21.63 17.17
CA SER A 83 25.29 -21.74 18.61
C SER A 83 25.77 -23.13 19.06
N GLN A 84 25.75 -24.13 18.17
CA GLN A 84 26.14 -25.51 18.44
C GLN A 84 25.39 -26.13 19.64
N GLY A 85 24.10 -25.81 19.77
CA GLY A 85 23.23 -26.27 20.85
C GLY A 85 23.29 -25.46 22.15
N ALA A 86 24.02 -24.33 22.17
CA ALA A 86 23.99 -23.39 23.29
C ALA A 86 22.67 -22.61 23.35
N GLU A 87 22.02 -22.37 22.21
CA GLU A 87 20.68 -21.81 22.08
C GLU A 87 19.72 -22.86 21.50
N LEU A 88 18.51 -22.96 22.07
CA LEU A 88 17.48 -23.84 21.52
C LEU A 88 16.92 -23.22 20.24
N VAL A 89 16.86 -24.02 19.17
CA VAL A 89 16.23 -23.57 17.92
C VAL A 89 14.72 -23.44 18.12
N ALA A 90 14.21 -22.22 17.95
CA ALA A 90 12.80 -21.89 18.13
C ALA A 90 12.00 -22.27 16.88
N VAL A 91 11.36 -23.44 16.91
CA VAL A 91 10.46 -23.91 15.85
C VAL A 91 9.07 -24.15 16.44
N ASP A 92 8.04 -23.59 15.81
CA ASP A 92 6.66 -23.76 16.23
C ASP A 92 6.12 -25.15 15.87
N GLU A 93 6.47 -25.64 14.68
CA GLU A 93 6.16 -27.00 14.22
C GLU A 93 7.44 -27.78 13.88
N PRO A 94 7.96 -28.60 14.81
CA PRO A 94 9.23 -29.32 14.62
C PRO A 94 9.12 -30.49 13.62
N TYR A 95 7.90 -30.90 13.25
CA TYR A 95 7.61 -31.99 12.33
C TYR A 95 6.50 -31.60 11.37
N CYS A 96 6.71 -31.85 10.08
CA CYS A 96 5.76 -31.50 9.03
C CYS A 96 4.67 -32.55 8.77
N GLN A 97 4.24 -33.28 9.80
CA GLN A 97 3.13 -34.25 9.70
C GLN A 97 1.75 -33.56 9.62
N LYS A 98 1.70 -32.25 9.88
CA LYS A 98 0.47 -31.46 9.88
C LYS A 98 0.30 -30.73 8.55
N THR A 99 -0.91 -30.82 7.98
CA THR A 99 -1.32 -29.99 6.84
C THR A 99 -1.24 -28.52 7.25
N TYR A 100 -0.63 -27.71 6.40
CA TYR A 100 -0.44 -26.29 6.65
C TYR A 100 -0.64 -25.51 5.37
N SER A 101 -1.40 -24.42 5.48
CA SER A 101 -1.60 -23.45 4.43
C SER A 101 -1.31 -22.07 5.01
N PRO A 102 -0.40 -21.28 4.42
CA PRO A 102 -0.15 -19.91 4.83
C PRO A 102 -1.43 -19.05 4.81
N SER A 103 -2.33 -19.29 3.84
CA SER A 103 -3.59 -18.54 3.74
C SER A 103 -4.53 -18.85 4.90
N ASP A 104 -4.61 -20.12 5.31
CA ASP A 104 -5.52 -20.54 6.38
C ASP A 104 -4.97 -20.12 7.74
N TRP A 105 -3.65 -20.23 7.95
CA TRP A 105 -3.00 -19.70 9.14
C TRP A 105 -3.14 -18.18 9.25
N ALA A 106 -3.13 -17.47 8.13
CA ALA A 106 -3.33 -16.03 8.11
C ALA A 106 -4.81 -15.62 8.19
N ALA A 107 -5.76 -16.49 7.84
CA ALA A 107 -7.18 -16.16 7.83
C ALA A 107 -7.72 -15.71 9.21
N ASP A 108 -7.14 -16.25 10.29
CA ASP A 108 -7.47 -15.86 11.67
C ASP A 108 -6.81 -14.52 12.09
N LYS A 109 -5.98 -13.93 11.23
CA LYS A 109 -5.30 -12.65 11.45
C LYS A 109 -5.91 -11.62 10.50
N ASN A 110 -6.40 -10.52 11.05
CA ASN A 110 -7.03 -9.46 10.30
C ASN A 110 -6.48 -8.12 10.80
N PHE A 111 -6.18 -7.19 9.89
CA PHE A 111 -5.78 -5.82 10.22
C PHE A 111 -6.77 -5.09 11.15
N SER A 112 -8.05 -5.49 11.19
CA SER A 112 -9.07 -4.94 12.08
C SER A 112 -8.94 -5.41 13.54
N ALA A 113 -8.22 -6.51 13.78
CA ALA A 113 -7.93 -7.05 15.10
C ALA A 113 -6.56 -7.76 15.06
N PRO A 114 -5.47 -6.99 14.86
CA PRO A 114 -4.17 -7.60 14.61
C PRO A 114 -3.59 -8.21 15.90
N PRO A 115 -2.65 -9.16 15.77
CA PRO A 115 -1.84 -9.62 16.90
C PRO A 115 -1.15 -8.45 17.59
N THR A 116 -0.79 -8.61 18.87
CA THR A 116 -0.04 -7.59 19.62
C THR A 116 1.23 -7.19 18.87
N GLY A 117 1.40 -5.89 18.59
CA GLY A 117 2.53 -5.38 17.80
C GLY A 117 2.39 -5.57 16.29
N GLY A 118 1.19 -5.88 15.79
CA GLY A 118 0.88 -5.93 14.36
C GLY A 118 1.55 -7.05 13.58
N ARG A 119 2.27 -7.96 14.25
CA ARG A 119 3.19 -8.91 13.63
C ARG A 119 3.06 -10.28 14.25
N ALA A 120 3.14 -11.31 13.42
CA ALA A 120 3.20 -12.70 13.85
C ALA A 120 4.04 -13.50 12.87
N SER A 121 4.71 -14.55 13.34
CA SER A 121 5.46 -15.46 12.48
C SER A 121 5.30 -16.87 13.00
N ILE A 122 5.29 -17.85 12.10
CA ILE A 122 5.37 -19.26 12.42
C ILE A 122 6.53 -19.88 11.63
N THR A 123 7.33 -20.68 12.30
CA THR A 123 8.48 -21.38 11.74
C THR A 123 8.23 -22.88 11.82
N ARG A 124 8.35 -23.55 10.68
CA ARG A 124 8.12 -24.98 10.54
C ARG A 124 9.36 -25.65 9.98
N ARG A 125 9.69 -26.83 10.48
CA ARG A 125 10.73 -27.66 9.87
C ARG A 125 10.13 -28.55 8.79
N ILE A 126 10.68 -28.46 7.59
CA ILE A 126 10.20 -29.22 6.42
C ILE A 126 11.26 -30.15 5.83
N ASP A 127 12.49 -30.17 6.38
CA ASP A 127 13.56 -31.07 5.97
C ASP A 127 13.15 -32.55 5.97
N GLN A 128 12.29 -32.95 6.92
CA GLN A 128 11.86 -34.35 7.07
C GLN A 128 10.76 -34.78 6.10
N CYS A 129 10.08 -33.85 5.42
CA CYS A 129 9.05 -34.18 4.42
C CYS A 129 9.58 -34.14 2.99
N ILE A 130 10.78 -33.60 2.78
CA ILE A 130 11.42 -33.61 1.47
C ILE A 130 12.24 -34.90 1.37
N SER A 131 11.83 -35.79 0.48
CA SER A 131 12.53 -37.07 0.24
C SER A 131 14.00 -36.82 -0.08
N GLY A 132 14.91 -37.36 0.75
CA GLY A 132 16.36 -37.20 0.61
C GLY A 132 17.00 -36.12 1.50
N TYR A 133 16.21 -35.32 2.23
CA TYR A 133 16.71 -34.27 3.14
C TYR A 133 16.62 -34.64 4.63
N SER A 134 16.07 -35.81 4.97
CA SER A 134 15.99 -36.29 6.35
C SER A 134 17.41 -36.52 6.92
N SER A 135 17.78 -35.76 7.96
CA SER A 135 19.01 -36.00 8.70
C SER A 135 18.97 -37.34 9.43
N LEU A 136 20.03 -38.15 9.32
CA LEU A 136 20.22 -39.38 10.10
C LEU A 136 20.44 -39.10 11.61
N LYS A 137 20.57 -37.83 12.01
CA LYS A 137 20.85 -37.36 13.37
C LYS A 137 19.57 -36.93 14.11
N GLN A 138 18.53 -37.74 14.03
CA GLN A 138 17.27 -37.42 14.70
C GLN A 138 17.41 -37.62 16.22
N GLY A 139 17.18 -36.55 17.00
CA GLY A 139 17.32 -36.56 18.46
C GLY A 139 18.60 -35.88 19.00
N GLU A 140 19.50 -35.44 18.11
CA GLU A 140 20.64 -34.59 18.47
C GLU A 140 20.25 -33.10 18.50
N VAL A 141 21.11 -32.27 19.09
CA VAL A 141 20.97 -30.81 19.01
C VAL A 141 21.01 -30.38 17.55
N LEU A 142 20.09 -29.49 17.17
CA LEU A 142 19.98 -29.00 15.80
C LEU A 142 21.09 -27.95 15.57
N ASN A 143 21.98 -28.22 14.62
CA ASN A 143 23.05 -27.28 14.24
C ASN A 143 22.93 -26.92 12.77
N LYS A 144 23.77 -25.99 12.32
CA LYS A 144 23.78 -25.58 10.91
C LYS A 144 24.22 -26.75 10.01
N GLU A 145 23.29 -27.25 9.18
CA GLU A 145 23.53 -28.32 8.21
C GLU A 145 22.85 -28.01 6.86
N PRO A 146 23.45 -28.42 5.71
CA PRO A 146 22.93 -28.08 4.38
C PRO A 146 21.60 -28.78 4.03
N ASN A 147 21.21 -29.79 4.81
CA ASN A 147 19.97 -30.53 4.60
C ASN A 147 18.82 -29.98 5.45
N LEU A 148 19.05 -28.94 6.26
CA LEU A 148 17.99 -28.29 7.02
C LEU A 148 17.20 -27.34 6.12
N VAL A 149 15.89 -27.44 6.22
CA VAL A 149 14.97 -26.63 5.44
C VAL A 149 13.83 -26.21 6.36
N PHE A 150 13.62 -24.91 6.44
CA PHE A 150 12.59 -24.29 7.25
C PHE A 150 11.60 -23.56 6.36
N GLN A 151 10.32 -23.66 6.69
CA GLN A 151 9.27 -22.82 6.12
C GLN A 151 8.94 -21.75 7.16
N ILE A 152 9.08 -20.48 6.78
CA ILE A 152 8.79 -19.33 7.62
C ILE A 152 7.61 -18.61 7.01
N THR A 153 6.50 -18.54 7.74
CA THR A 153 5.37 -17.69 7.34
C THR A 153 5.26 -16.52 8.30
N ALA A 154 5.30 -15.30 7.77
CA ALA A 154 5.15 -14.08 8.55
C ALA A 154 3.89 -13.33 8.11
N TYR A 155 3.21 -12.75 9.09
CA TYR A 155 2.11 -11.80 8.95
C TYR A 155 2.57 -10.46 9.52
N ALA A 156 2.26 -9.37 8.82
CA ALA A 156 2.41 -8.04 9.37
C ALA A 156 1.34 -7.07 8.87
N THR A 157 1.00 -6.10 9.69
CA THR A 157 0.19 -4.93 9.32
C THR A 157 1.07 -3.75 8.91
N ASP A 158 0.45 -2.74 8.29
CA ASP A 158 1.10 -1.46 7.96
C ASP A 158 1.45 -0.62 9.20
N ARG A 159 0.69 -0.78 10.30
CA ARG A 159 0.89 -0.10 11.58
C ARG A 159 0.58 -1.02 12.76
N ASP A 160 1.20 -0.76 13.90
CA ASP A 160 0.99 -1.54 15.14
C ASP A 160 -0.42 -1.31 15.72
N ASP A 161 -0.93 -0.08 15.60
CA ASP A 161 -2.28 0.32 16.01
C ASP A 161 -3.06 0.90 14.80
N ASN A 162 -4.38 0.66 14.75
CA ASN A 162 -5.27 1.14 13.68
C ASN A 162 -4.75 0.79 12.27
N ALA A 163 -4.40 -0.48 12.07
CA ALA A 163 -3.96 -0.97 10.78
C ALA A 163 -5.04 -0.81 9.71
N SER A 164 -4.60 -0.57 8.48
CA SER A 164 -5.44 -0.38 7.30
C SER A 164 -5.09 -1.33 6.16
N SER A 165 -3.98 -2.05 6.29
CA SER A 165 -3.55 -3.09 5.36
C SER A 165 -2.73 -4.14 6.11
N ASP A 166 -2.73 -5.35 5.59
CA ASP A 166 -1.89 -6.45 6.03
C ASP A 166 -1.25 -7.17 4.86
N ALA A 167 -0.20 -7.94 5.18
CA ALA A 167 0.51 -8.77 4.23
C ALA A 167 0.95 -10.07 4.91
N VAL A 168 1.00 -11.13 4.11
CA VAL A 168 1.49 -12.45 4.52
C VAL A 168 2.57 -12.85 3.55
N LEU A 169 3.71 -13.28 4.08
CA LEU A 169 4.82 -13.82 3.32
C LEU A 169 5.10 -15.24 3.79
N ASP A 170 5.25 -16.15 2.84
CA ASP A 170 5.69 -17.51 3.08
C ASP A 170 7.00 -17.72 2.33
N THR A 171 8.06 -18.07 3.06
CA THR A 171 9.39 -18.28 2.51
C THR A 171 9.95 -19.63 2.95
N VAL A 172 10.85 -20.16 2.15
CA VAL A 172 11.66 -21.32 2.50
C VAL A 172 13.08 -20.83 2.76
N PHE A 173 13.60 -21.18 3.94
CA PHE A 173 14.93 -20.83 4.39
C PHE A 173 15.79 -22.08 4.53
N ILE A 174 17.00 -22.00 3.96
CA ILE A 174 18.04 -23.03 4.05
C ILE A 174 19.28 -22.30 4.60
N PRO A 175 19.74 -22.65 5.81
CA PRO A 175 20.85 -21.98 6.47
C PRO A 175 22.21 -22.24 5.80
#